data_AF-A0A8G0KZ72-F1
#
_entry.id   AF-A0A8G0KZ72-F1
#
_cell.length_a   1.000
_cell.length_b   1.000
_cell.length_c   1.000
_cell.angle_alpha   90.00
_cell.angle_beta   90.00
_cell.angle_gamma   90.00
#
_symmetry.space_group_name_H-M   'P 1'
#
loop_
_entity.id
_entity.type
_entity.pdbx_description
1 polymer ?
#
loop_
_entity_poly.entity_id
_entity_poly.type
_entity_poly.pdbx_seq_one_letter_code
_entity_poly.pdbx_strand_id
1 'polypeptide(L)'
;MSITLNCLPVVNKKISKASHRVTGALNIVPIDSDEFFLDLDHVSNDEGYRYDLKNYDDSKSGSITLRHGGVSRFDQRRASDLLQQLLELIKDETASFMSIGNDATRETLKQINQNVAALYQLSKEKHFERPNNPYLTVNATAKDESGFFCNIAFWTTLGDEANDIKMGSVLSLEEGGIMLLEKNIMLVTPTVGGRKGLSTKDKILEYRNSLLTRGRIVTIADIKAYALNHFKNTITKIEIKKGTKKKVLQKKVLPEQ
;
A
#
# COMPACT_ATOMS: atom_id res chain seq x y z
N MET A 1 26.38 -21.88 25.80
CA MET A 1 25.20 -20.99 25.74
C MET A 1 25.70 -19.58 25.99
N SER A 2 25.70 -18.71 24.98
CA SER A 2 26.17 -17.33 25.10
C SER A 2 24.99 -16.41 25.44
N ILE A 3 25.13 -15.59 26.48
CA ILE A 3 24.15 -14.56 26.83
C ILE A 3 24.69 -13.23 26.36
N THR A 4 23.97 -12.55 25.48
CA THR A 4 24.28 -11.20 25.01
C THR A 4 23.35 -10.21 25.70
N LEU A 5 23.93 -9.16 26.27
CA LEU A 5 23.20 -8.08 26.93
C LEU A 5 23.04 -6.89 25.97
N ASN A 6 22.13 -5.96 26.29
CA ASN A 6 21.86 -4.75 25.50
C ASN A 6 21.42 -5.01 24.05
N CYS A 7 20.76 -6.15 23.80
CA CYS A 7 20.16 -6.44 22.50
C CYS A 7 18.83 -5.71 22.36
N LEU A 8 18.68 -4.93 21.29
CA LEU A 8 17.46 -4.20 20.97
C LEU A 8 16.87 -4.75 19.66
N PRO A 9 15.53 -4.86 19.54
CA PRO A 9 14.91 -5.23 18.27
C PRO A 9 15.11 -4.10 17.26
N VAL A 10 15.44 -4.48 16.02
CA VAL A 10 15.61 -3.54 14.91
C VAL A 10 14.64 -3.90 13.79
N VAL A 11 14.15 -2.88 13.08
CA VAL A 11 13.22 -3.03 11.96
C VAL A 11 13.76 -2.25 10.77
N ASN A 12 13.77 -2.88 9.59
CA ASN A 12 14.12 -2.21 8.34
C ASN A 12 12.97 -1.28 7.90
N LYS A 13 13.07 0.00 8.25
CA LYS A 13 12.18 1.06 7.79
C LYS A 13 12.97 2.33 7.49
N LYS A 14 12.61 3.05 6.43
CA LYS A 14 13.18 4.34 6.05
C LYS A 14 12.06 5.37 5.91
N ILE A 15 12.28 6.59 6.39
CA ILE A 15 11.33 7.69 6.17
C ILE A 15 11.71 8.42 4.87
N SER A 16 10.77 8.47 3.94
CA SER A 16 10.90 9.14 2.66
C SER A 16 9.94 10.33 2.61
N LYS A 17 10.36 11.40 1.95
CA LYS A 17 9.56 12.61 1.77
C LYS A 17 9.35 12.89 0.30
N ALA A 18 8.11 13.20 -0.08
CA ALA A 18 7.75 13.64 -1.41
C ALA A 18 6.92 14.92 -1.32
N SER A 19 7.02 15.79 -2.31
CA SER A 19 6.20 16.98 -2.42
C SER A 19 5.56 17.02 -3.80
N HIS A 20 4.26 17.28 -3.86
CA HIS A 20 3.51 17.34 -5.11
C HIS A 20 2.54 18.51 -5.13
N ARG A 21 2.42 19.18 -6.28
CA ARG A 21 1.46 20.28 -6.44
C ARG A 21 0.08 19.73 -6.76
N VAL A 22 -0.92 20.06 -5.96
CA VAL A 22 -2.33 19.69 -6.18
C VAL A 22 -3.07 20.87 -6.77
N THR A 23 -3.81 20.66 -7.88
CA THR A 23 -4.60 21.69 -8.57
C THR A 23 -6.01 21.17 -8.89
N GLY A 24 -7.01 22.05 -8.79
CA GLY A 24 -8.44 21.81 -8.56
C GLY A 24 -9.26 20.91 -9.51
N ALA A 25 -8.65 20.07 -10.34
CA ALA A 25 -9.34 19.06 -11.14
C ALA A 25 -8.86 17.62 -10.89
N LEU A 26 -7.60 17.43 -10.49
CA LEU A 26 -6.98 16.12 -10.31
C LEU A 26 -6.31 16.07 -8.94
N ASN A 27 -7.05 15.56 -7.96
CA ASN A 27 -6.57 15.48 -6.59
C ASN A 27 -5.94 14.12 -6.28
N ILE A 28 -5.16 13.57 -7.21
CA ILE A 28 -4.50 12.28 -7.06
C ILE A 28 -3.00 12.52 -6.98
N VAL A 29 -2.38 12.13 -5.86
CA VAL A 29 -0.93 12.23 -5.66
C VAL A 29 -0.35 10.82 -5.56
N PRO A 30 0.44 10.35 -6.55
CA PRO A 30 1.08 9.05 -6.48
C PRO A 30 2.20 9.06 -5.43
N ILE A 31 2.36 7.93 -4.72
CA ILE A 31 3.51 7.69 -3.86
C ILE A 31 4.48 6.82 -4.66
N ASP A 32 5.40 7.47 -5.36
CA ASP A 32 6.43 6.80 -6.13
C ASP A 32 7.67 6.59 -5.26
N SER A 33 8.00 5.32 -5.04
CA SER A 33 9.21 4.90 -4.35
C SER A 33 9.76 3.65 -5.00
N ASP A 34 11.10 3.55 -4.99
CA ASP A 34 11.78 2.34 -5.44
C ASP A 34 11.65 1.18 -4.44
N GLU A 35 11.42 1.50 -3.17
CA GLU A 35 11.24 0.56 -2.07
C GLU A 35 9.75 0.22 -1.84
N PHE A 36 9.45 -0.79 -1.03
CA PHE A 36 8.07 -1.14 -0.69
C PHE A 36 7.49 -0.11 0.27
N PHE A 37 6.33 0.47 -0.09
CA PHE A 37 5.56 1.30 0.82
C PHE A 37 5.08 0.50 2.03
N LEU A 38 5.31 1.02 3.23
CA LEU A 38 4.90 0.41 4.49
C LEU A 38 3.68 1.13 5.07
N ASP A 39 3.79 2.44 5.32
CA ASP A 39 2.71 3.25 5.89
C ASP A 39 2.92 4.74 5.64
N LEU A 40 1.86 5.52 5.79
CA LEU A 40 1.91 6.98 5.74
C LEU A 40 2.21 7.54 7.12
N ASP A 41 3.17 8.47 7.23
CA ASP A 41 3.49 9.13 8.49
C ASP A 41 2.61 10.36 8.72
N HIS A 42 2.69 11.32 7.80
CA HIS A 42 1.81 12.49 7.81
C HIS A 42 1.75 13.15 6.43
N VAL A 43 0.73 13.96 6.23
CA VAL A 43 0.57 14.82 5.06
C VAL A 43 0.34 16.25 5.54
N SER A 44 1.05 17.20 4.96
CA SER A 44 0.90 18.62 5.28
C SER A 44 0.89 19.49 4.03
N ASN A 45 0.33 20.69 4.13
CA ASN A 45 0.48 21.72 3.10
C ASN A 45 1.76 22.57 3.33
N ASP A 46 1.95 23.58 2.48
CA ASP A 46 3.03 24.57 2.60
C ASP A 46 2.98 25.42 3.87
N GLU A 47 1.78 25.65 4.40
CA GLU A 47 1.56 26.41 5.63
C GLU A 47 1.78 25.58 6.89
N GLY A 48 2.17 24.30 6.74
CA GLY A 48 2.38 23.37 7.85
C GLY A 48 1.11 22.79 8.46
N TYR A 49 -0.06 23.05 7.87
CA TYR A 49 -1.32 22.42 8.25
C TYR A 49 -1.25 20.92 7.94
N ARG A 50 -1.47 20.08 8.96
CA ARG A 50 -1.51 18.63 8.82
C ARG A 50 -2.92 18.16 8.52
N TYR A 51 -3.05 17.31 7.51
CA TYR A 51 -4.30 16.70 7.13
C TYR A 51 -4.52 15.40 7.91
N ASP A 52 -5.73 15.21 8.43
CA ASP A 52 -6.11 13.96 9.07
C ASP A 52 -6.37 12.88 8.02
N LEU A 53 -5.79 11.71 8.25
CA LEU A 53 -6.01 10.53 7.41
C LEU A 53 -7.36 9.91 7.78
N LYS A 54 -8.31 9.91 6.85
CA LYS A 54 -9.61 9.27 7.07
C LYS A 54 -9.70 7.93 6.35
N ASN A 55 -10.17 6.93 7.09
CA ASN A 55 -10.60 5.66 6.53
C ASN A 55 -11.97 5.86 5.91
N TYR A 56 -12.04 5.73 4.58
CA TYR A 56 -13.21 5.48 3.74
C TYR A 56 -14.52 6.25 4.08
N ASP A 57 -15.04 6.99 3.10
CA ASP A 57 -16.42 7.52 3.02
C ASP A 57 -16.81 8.80 3.79
N ASP A 58 -15.89 9.49 4.47
CA ASP A 58 -16.23 10.81 5.06
C ASP A 58 -15.75 11.94 4.13
N SER A 59 -16.59 12.28 3.14
CA SER A 59 -16.40 13.36 2.16
C SER A 59 -16.50 14.75 2.78
N LYS A 60 -15.84 14.96 3.91
CA LYS A 60 -15.66 16.30 4.48
C LYS A 60 -14.54 17.00 3.73
N SER A 61 -14.80 18.25 3.37
CA SER A 61 -13.85 19.18 2.77
C SER A 61 -12.56 19.19 3.62
N GLY A 62 -11.40 18.97 3.00
CA GLY A 62 -10.09 18.99 3.67
C GLY A 62 -9.62 17.63 4.20
N SER A 63 -10.16 16.53 3.68
CA SER A 63 -9.73 15.17 4.06
C SER A 63 -8.77 14.56 3.03
N ILE A 64 -7.84 13.73 3.51
CA ILE A 64 -6.97 12.91 2.66
C ILE A 64 -7.30 11.45 2.88
N THR A 65 -7.42 10.70 1.78
CA THR A 65 -7.62 9.26 1.80
C THR A 65 -6.45 8.57 1.13
N LEU A 66 -5.79 7.67 1.87
CA LEU A 66 -4.77 6.78 1.31
C LEU A 66 -5.44 5.62 0.61
N ARG A 67 -5.21 5.49 -0.70
CA ARG A 67 -5.64 4.36 -1.50
C ARG A 67 -4.45 3.48 -1.82
N HIS A 68 -4.44 2.31 -1.20
CA HIS A 68 -3.53 1.25 -1.60
C HIS A 68 -3.98 0.74 -2.96
N GLY A 69 -3.07 0.69 -3.94
CA GLY A 69 -3.29 -0.12 -5.13
C GLY A 69 -3.67 -1.52 -4.66
N GLY A 70 -4.90 -1.95 -4.88
CA GLY A 70 -5.45 -3.10 -4.19
C GLY A 70 -6.69 -3.59 -4.89
N VAL A 71 -6.48 -4.51 -5.83
CA VAL A 71 -7.48 -4.97 -6.82
C VAL A 71 -7.90 -3.85 -7.78
N SER A 72 -6.94 -3.02 -8.22
CA SER A 72 -7.21 -2.22 -9.41
C SER A 72 -7.40 -3.17 -10.58
N ARG A 73 -8.51 -3.00 -11.31
CA ARG A 73 -8.82 -3.71 -12.57
C ARG A 73 -7.84 -3.35 -13.70
N PHE A 74 -6.92 -2.41 -13.46
CA PHE A 74 -5.88 -1.95 -14.36
C PHE A 74 -4.63 -2.83 -14.27
N ASP A 75 -4.65 -3.93 -15.02
CA ASP A 75 -3.42 -4.57 -15.51
C ASP A 75 -2.86 -3.68 -16.63
N GLN A 76 -1.54 -3.45 -16.73
CA GLN A 76 -0.94 -2.58 -17.75
C GLN A 76 -1.36 -2.97 -19.17
N ARG A 77 -1.47 -4.28 -19.42
CA ARG A 77 -1.96 -4.82 -20.70
C ARG A 77 -3.39 -4.37 -20.97
N ARG A 78 -4.26 -4.49 -19.96
CA ARG A 78 -5.65 -4.02 -20.03
C ARG A 78 -5.77 -2.51 -20.17
N ALA A 79 -4.83 -1.73 -19.62
CA ALA A 79 -4.83 -0.27 -19.73
C ALA A 79 -4.57 0.18 -21.17
N SER A 80 -3.59 -0.45 -21.83
CA SER A 80 -3.29 -0.21 -23.24
C SER A 80 -4.46 -0.65 -24.13
N ASP A 81 -5.03 -1.83 -23.87
CA ASP A 81 -6.20 -2.34 -24.60
C ASP A 81 -7.42 -1.41 -24.43
N LEU A 82 -7.64 -0.89 -23.21
CA LEU A 82 -8.76 0.00 -22.90
C LEU A 82 -8.57 1.37 -23.56
N LEU A 83 -7.35 1.94 -23.55
CA LEU A 83 -7.07 3.19 -24.25
C LEU A 83 -7.25 3.04 -25.76
N GLN A 84 -6.88 1.89 -26.32
CA GLN A 84 -7.13 1.59 -27.73
C GLN A 84 -8.62 1.51 -28.03
N GLN A 85 -9.41 0.80 -27.21
CA GLN A 85 -10.86 0.76 -27.34
C GLN A 85 -11.50 2.16 -27.24
N LEU A 86 -11.01 2.99 -26.32
CA LEU A 86 -11.51 4.36 -26.13
C LEU A 86 -11.18 5.24 -27.36
N LEU A 87 -10.00 5.06 -27.96
CA LEU A 87 -9.59 5.76 -29.16
C LEU A 87 -10.39 5.32 -30.40
N GLU A 88 -10.73 4.03 -30.51
CA GLU A 88 -11.65 3.51 -31.52
C GLU A 88 -13.07 4.07 -31.33
N LEU A 89 -13.58 4.05 -30.09
CA LEU A 89 -14.90 4.61 -29.76
C LEU A 89 -14.99 6.10 -30.10
N ILE A 90 -13.99 6.89 -29.74
CA ILE A 90 -13.95 8.33 -30.06
C ILE A 90 -13.94 8.54 -31.57
N LYS A 91 -13.24 7.71 -32.34
CA LYS A 91 -13.24 7.82 -33.81
C LYS A 91 -14.62 7.55 -34.40
N ASP A 92 -15.30 6.51 -33.91
CA ASP A 92 -16.63 6.12 -34.38
C ASP A 92 -17.71 7.15 -33.99
N GLU A 93 -17.66 7.66 -32.75
CA GLU A 93 -18.53 8.74 -32.29
C GLU A 93 -18.24 10.05 -33.02
N THR A 94 -16.97 10.37 -33.31
CA THR A 94 -16.61 11.55 -34.10
C THR A 94 -17.19 11.47 -35.50
N ALA A 95 -17.11 10.31 -36.17
CA ALA A 95 -17.70 10.11 -37.50
C ALA A 95 -19.23 10.32 -37.48
N SER A 96 -19.89 9.85 -36.42
CA SER A 96 -21.33 9.99 -36.22
C SER A 96 -21.74 11.45 -35.90
N PHE A 97 -20.96 12.14 -35.05
CA PHE A 97 -21.20 13.54 -34.69
C PHE A 97 -20.84 14.52 -35.81
N MET A 98 -19.88 14.19 -36.68
CA MET A 98 -19.59 14.99 -37.87
C MET A 98 -20.77 15.05 -38.85
N SER A 99 -21.75 14.16 -38.77
CA SER A 99 -22.98 14.24 -39.57
C SER A 99 -24.01 15.25 -39.02
N ILE A 100 -23.92 15.65 -37.74
CA ILE A 100 -25.02 16.33 -37.03
C ILE A 100 -24.56 17.62 -36.30
N GLY A 101 -23.28 17.75 -35.97
CA GLY A 101 -22.75 18.79 -35.08
C GLY A 101 -22.29 20.10 -35.74
N ASN A 102 -22.28 21.17 -34.94
CA ASN A 102 -21.73 22.50 -35.27
C ASN A 102 -20.18 22.47 -35.32
N ASP A 103 -19.56 23.42 -36.03
CA ASP A 103 -18.11 23.43 -36.29
C ASP A 103 -17.25 23.51 -35.01
N ALA A 104 -17.73 24.19 -33.97
CA ALA A 104 -17.04 24.26 -32.67
C ALA A 104 -16.93 22.88 -31.97
N THR A 105 -17.95 22.04 -32.12
CA THR A 105 -17.97 20.69 -31.56
C THR A 105 -16.97 19.78 -32.27
N ARG A 106 -16.83 19.95 -33.60
CA ARG A 106 -15.85 19.21 -34.40
C ARG A 106 -14.40 19.49 -33.97
N GLU A 107 -14.06 20.75 -33.77
CA GLU A 107 -12.71 21.13 -33.34
C GLU A 107 -12.39 20.59 -31.94
N THR A 108 -13.36 20.60 -31.02
CA THR A 108 -13.20 20.06 -29.67
C THR A 108 -12.99 18.53 -29.69
N LEU A 109 -13.77 17.80 -30.49
CA LEU A 109 -13.62 16.34 -30.67
C LEU A 109 -12.24 15.98 -31.28
N LYS A 110 -11.76 16.79 -32.22
CA LYS A 110 -10.43 16.61 -32.82
C LYS A 110 -9.32 16.78 -31.78
N GLN A 111 -9.42 17.80 -30.91
CA GLN A 111 -8.48 18.01 -29.81
C GLN A 111 -8.51 16.86 -28.80
N ILE A 112 -9.70 16.36 -28.45
CA ILE A 112 -9.84 15.19 -27.57
C ILE A 112 -9.15 13.97 -28.17
N ASN A 113 -9.37 13.69 -29.47
CA ASN A 113 -8.74 12.56 -30.15
C ASN A 113 -7.21 12.68 -30.17
N GLN A 114 -6.67 13.88 -30.44
CA GLN A 114 -5.23 14.14 -30.36
C GLN A 114 -4.67 13.92 -28.94
N ASN A 115 -5.38 14.40 -27.91
CA ASN A 115 -4.96 14.23 -26.52
C ASN A 115 -4.99 12.75 -26.08
N VAL A 116 -6.02 12.00 -26.47
CA VAL A 116 -6.12 10.55 -26.17
C VAL A 116 -5.05 9.76 -26.90
N ALA A 117 -4.75 10.09 -28.16
CA ALA A 117 -3.67 9.47 -28.92
C ALA A 117 -2.30 9.73 -28.27
N ALA A 118 -2.04 10.96 -27.81
CA ALA A 118 -0.83 11.31 -27.08
C ALA A 118 -0.71 10.54 -25.76
N LEU A 119 -1.81 10.41 -24.99
CA LEU A 119 -1.85 9.61 -23.77
C LEU A 119 -1.55 8.13 -24.05
N TYR A 120 -2.10 7.56 -25.13
CA TYR A 120 -1.80 6.18 -25.52
C TYR A 120 -0.31 5.99 -25.85
N GLN A 121 0.31 6.92 -26.57
CA GLN A 121 1.73 6.84 -26.90
C GLN A 121 2.61 6.96 -25.65
N LEU A 122 2.33 7.91 -24.76
CA LEU A 122 3.02 8.04 -23.48
C LEU A 122 2.88 6.78 -22.61
N SER A 123 1.73 6.11 -22.67
CA SER A 123 1.50 4.88 -21.92
C SER A 123 2.31 3.69 -22.42
N LYS A 124 2.69 3.67 -23.70
CA LYS A 124 3.58 2.65 -24.27
C LYS A 124 5.05 2.88 -23.91
N GLU A 125 5.47 4.14 -23.86
CA GLU A 125 6.86 4.53 -23.58
C GLU A 125 7.21 4.35 -22.10
N LYS A 126 6.28 4.70 -21.20
CA LYS A 126 6.41 4.46 -19.77
C LYS A 126 5.90 3.06 -19.44
N HIS A 127 6.77 2.05 -19.53
CA HIS A 127 6.52 0.77 -18.89
C HIS A 127 6.08 1.02 -17.44
N PHE A 128 4.79 0.91 -17.14
CA PHE A 128 4.18 1.25 -15.86
C PHE A 128 4.51 0.19 -14.79
N GLU A 129 5.78 -0.19 -14.62
CA GLU A 129 6.25 -1.43 -13.99
C GLU A 129 5.77 -1.69 -12.55
N ARG A 130 5.15 -0.69 -11.90
CA ARG A 130 4.64 -0.79 -10.53
C ARG A 130 3.12 -0.58 -10.49
N PRO A 131 2.29 -1.57 -10.89
CA PRO A 131 0.83 -1.44 -10.95
C PRO A 131 0.12 -1.31 -9.59
N ASN A 132 0.87 -1.19 -8.49
CA ASN A 132 0.33 -1.29 -7.14
C ASN A 132 0.89 -0.25 -6.16
N ASN A 133 1.52 0.81 -6.65
CA ASN A 133 1.93 1.92 -5.79
C ASN A 133 0.68 2.58 -5.16
N PRO A 134 0.71 2.88 -3.86
CA PRO A 134 -0.36 3.62 -3.23
C PRO A 134 -0.42 5.05 -3.78
N TYR A 135 -1.60 5.64 -3.73
CA TYR A 135 -1.81 7.03 -4.08
C TYR A 135 -2.74 7.69 -3.07
N LEU A 136 -2.56 8.98 -2.87
CA LEU A 136 -3.42 9.80 -2.03
C LEU A 136 -4.50 10.44 -2.89
N THR A 137 -5.74 10.41 -2.42
CA THR A 137 -6.81 11.27 -2.94
C THR A 137 -7.03 12.41 -1.96
N VAL A 138 -6.84 13.63 -2.44
CA VAL A 138 -6.97 14.85 -1.64
C VAL A 138 -8.36 15.45 -1.90
N ASN A 139 -9.16 15.68 -0.87
CA ASN A 139 -10.41 16.42 -1.05
C ASN A 139 -10.14 17.90 -0.77
N ALA A 140 -9.70 18.61 -1.81
CA ALA A 140 -9.39 20.04 -1.75
C ALA A 140 -10.61 20.85 -1.26
N THR A 141 -10.36 21.84 -0.42
CA THR A 141 -11.37 22.79 0.06
C THR A 141 -11.48 23.99 -0.88
N ALA A 142 -12.54 24.80 -0.74
CA ALA A 142 -12.69 26.04 -1.51
C ALA A 142 -11.55 27.06 -1.29
N LYS A 143 -10.72 26.88 -0.26
CA LYS A 143 -9.50 27.69 -0.04
C LYS A 143 -8.30 27.25 -0.88
N ASP A 144 -8.39 26.08 -1.52
CA ASP A 144 -7.31 25.43 -2.26
C ASP A 144 -7.42 25.64 -3.79
N GLU A 145 -8.29 26.55 -4.25
CA GLU A 145 -8.52 26.80 -5.69
C GLU A 145 -7.27 27.32 -6.44
N SER A 146 -6.38 28.03 -5.74
CA SER A 146 -5.08 28.47 -6.28
C SER A 146 -4.03 27.36 -6.38
N GLY A 147 -4.33 26.17 -5.85
CA GLY A 147 -3.43 25.04 -5.72
C GLY A 147 -2.41 25.21 -4.59
N PHE A 148 -2.01 24.09 -3.97
CA PHE A 148 -1.04 24.04 -2.88
C PHE A 148 -0.05 22.90 -3.09
N PHE A 149 1.13 22.95 -2.45
CA PHE A 149 2.01 21.78 -2.39
C PHE A 149 1.63 20.90 -1.22
N CYS A 150 1.40 19.64 -1.54
CA CYS A 150 1.15 18.56 -0.62
C CYS A 150 2.48 17.88 -0.28
N ASN A 151 2.95 18.09 0.93
CA ASN A 151 4.15 17.48 1.50
C ASN A 151 3.76 16.18 2.19
N ILE A 152 4.38 15.08 1.77
CA ILE A 152 4.02 13.73 2.17
C ILE A 152 5.26 13.10 2.81
N ALA A 153 5.10 12.63 4.05
CA ALA A 153 6.09 11.78 4.71
C ALA A 153 5.52 10.36 4.81
N PHE A 154 6.30 9.37 4.38
CA PHE A 154 5.89 7.97 4.40
C PHE A 154 7.06 7.05 4.73
N TRP A 155 6.72 5.88 5.25
CA TRP A 155 7.66 4.83 5.60
C TRP A 155 7.79 3.83 4.44
N THR A 156 9.03 3.49 4.11
CA THR A 156 9.39 2.48 3.12
C THR A 156 10.19 1.35 3.78
N THR A 157 10.21 0.19 3.14
CA THR A 157 10.97 -0.99 3.55
C THR A 157 11.51 -1.73 2.33
N LEU A 158 12.63 -2.41 2.49
CA LEU A 158 13.19 -3.32 1.48
C LEU A 158 12.48 -4.68 1.48
N GLY A 159 11.52 -4.90 2.38
CA GLY A 159 10.67 -6.08 2.36
C GLY A 159 11.48 -7.37 2.48
N ASP A 160 11.29 -8.30 1.55
CA ASP A 160 12.00 -9.59 1.56
C ASP A 160 13.48 -9.50 1.19
N GLU A 161 13.91 -8.43 0.51
CA GLU A 161 15.31 -8.22 0.12
C GLU A 161 16.21 -7.87 1.32
N ALA A 162 15.63 -7.38 2.42
CA ALA A 162 16.33 -7.12 3.67
C ALA A 162 16.41 -8.34 4.61
N ASN A 163 15.98 -9.53 4.17
CA ASN A 163 16.20 -10.76 4.93
C ASN A 163 17.64 -11.27 4.74
N ASP A 164 18.06 -12.17 5.62
CA ASP A 164 19.33 -12.89 5.55
C ASP A 164 20.59 -12.01 5.62
N ILE A 165 20.47 -10.78 6.17
CA ILE A 165 21.64 -9.98 6.53
C ILE A 165 22.36 -10.73 7.65
N LYS A 166 23.65 -11.03 7.43
CA LYS A 166 24.42 -11.93 8.29
C LYS A 166 24.51 -11.42 9.72
N MET A 167 24.46 -12.35 10.67
CA MET A 167 24.89 -12.08 12.05
C MET A 167 26.32 -11.51 12.04
N GLY A 168 26.56 -10.53 12.90
CA GLY A 168 27.83 -9.83 13.01
C GLY A 168 28.00 -8.66 12.03
N SER A 169 27.02 -8.40 11.16
CA SER A 169 27.05 -7.21 10.30
C SER A 169 27.00 -5.95 11.16
N VAL A 170 27.94 -5.02 10.91
CA VAL A 170 28.03 -3.73 11.60
C VAL A 170 27.08 -2.74 10.93
N LEU A 171 26.32 -2.00 11.73
CA LEU A 171 25.39 -0.98 11.24
C LEU A 171 26.06 0.41 11.31
N SER A 172 26.08 1.12 10.19
CA SER A 172 26.52 2.51 10.11
C SER A 172 25.33 3.45 10.11
N LEU A 173 25.53 4.68 10.60
CA LEU A 173 24.51 5.70 10.59
C LEU A 173 24.55 6.47 9.26
N GLU A 174 23.39 6.79 8.69
CA GLU A 174 23.28 7.44 7.37
C GLU A 174 23.66 8.93 7.43
N GLU A 175 23.37 9.66 8.52
CA GLU A 175 23.71 11.09 8.66
C GLU A 175 23.95 11.54 10.13
N GLY A 176 25.06 12.27 10.37
CA GLY A 176 25.22 13.27 11.45
C GLY A 176 25.23 12.81 12.92
N GLY A 177 25.16 11.52 13.22
CA GLY A 177 25.19 11.03 14.59
C GLY A 177 26.59 10.96 15.18
N ILE A 178 26.61 10.94 16.51
CA ILE A 178 27.81 10.93 17.34
C ILE A 178 28.73 9.78 16.87
N MET A 179 29.91 10.11 16.33
CA MET A 179 30.93 9.19 15.77
C MET A 179 31.30 8.00 16.69
N LEU A 180 30.95 8.07 17.98
CA LEU A 180 31.13 6.98 18.95
C LEU A 180 30.20 5.78 18.74
N LEU A 181 29.07 5.93 18.04
CA LEU A 181 28.08 4.84 17.86
C LEU A 181 28.34 3.98 16.61
N GLU A 182 29.05 4.50 15.61
CA GLU A 182 29.20 3.87 14.28
C GLU A 182 29.98 2.54 14.30
N LYS A 183 30.72 2.24 15.38
CA LYS A 183 31.55 1.02 15.47
C LYS A 183 31.08 -0.03 16.48
N ASN A 184 30.02 0.25 17.24
CA ASN A 184 29.59 -0.62 18.35
C ASN A 184 28.23 -1.30 18.13
N ILE A 185 27.56 -1.05 17.00
CA ILE A 185 26.25 -1.63 16.72
C ILE A 185 26.41 -2.76 15.71
N MET A 186 26.06 -3.98 16.12
CA MET A 186 26.13 -5.17 15.28
C MET A 186 24.88 -6.03 15.41
N LEU A 187 24.55 -6.76 14.35
CA LEU A 187 23.46 -7.71 14.37
C LEU A 187 23.82 -8.96 15.18
N VAL A 188 23.06 -9.22 16.25
CA VAL A 188 23.20 -10.44 17.08
C VAL A 188 22.46 -11.63 16.46
N THR A 189 21.50 -11.36 15.57
CA THR A 189 20.75 -12.39 14.83
C THR A 189 20.63 -11.97 13.38
N PRO A 190 20.52 -12.91 12.42
CA PRO A 190 20.24 -12.54 11.05
C PRO A 190 18.86 -11.88 10.92
N THR A 191 18.71 -10.97 9.95
CA THR A 191 17.41 -10.35 9.69
C THR A 191 16.45 -11.35 9.07
N VAL A 192 15.22 -11.36 9.57
CA VAL A 192 14.17 -12.29 9.11
C VAL A 192 12.80 -11.60 9.20
N GLY A 193 11.84 -12.11 8.43
CA GLY A 193 10.44 -11.70 8.52
C GLY A 193 10.02 -10.57 7.57
N GLY A 194 10.96 -10.01 6.80
CA GLY A 194 10.67 -9.13 5.68
C GLY A 194 9.86 -9.85 4.60
N ARG A 195 8.85 -9.19 4.05
CA ARG A 195 7.92 -9.77 3.07
C ARG A 195 7.55 -8.74 2.00
N LYS A 196 7.33 -9.22 0.79
CA LYS A 196 6.67 -8.44 -0.27
C LYS A 196 5.18 -8.28 0.04
N GLY A 197 4.59 -7.22 -0.53
CA GLY A 197 3.14 -7.08 -0.56
C GLY A 197 2.46 -8.30 -1.20
N LEU A 198 1.23 -8.60 -0.77
CA LEU A 198 0.47 -9.74 -1.29
C LEU A 198 0.32 -9.63 -2.82
N SER A 199 0.60 -10.72 -3.54
CA SER A 199 0.32 -10.78 -4.98
C SER A 199 -1.20 -10.71 -5.25
N THR A 200 -1.62 -10.39 -6.47
CA THR A 200 -3.05 -10.37 -6.83
C THR A 200 -3.73 -11.72 -6.56
N LYS A 201 -3.03 -12.83 -6.79
CA LYS A 201 -3.54 -14.18 -6.50
C LYS A 201 -3.72 -14.39 -5.00
N ASP A 202 -2.75 -13.96 -4.20
CA ASP A 202 -2.80 -14.07 -2.74
C ASP A 202 -3.87 -13.16 -2.15
N LYS A 203 -4.06 -11.94 -2.69
CA LYS A 203 -5.14 -11.01 -2.31
C LYS A 203 -6.51 -11.64 -2.56
N ILE A 204 -6.72 -12.32 -3.70
CA ILE A 204 -7.99 -13.02 -3.99
C ILE A 204 -8.22 -14.17 -3.01
N LEU A 205 -7.17 -14.93 -2.69
CA LEU A 205 -7.26 -16.03 -1.75
C LEU A 205 -7.57 -15.54 -0.32
N GLU A 206 -6.84 -14.53 0.16
CA GLU A 206 -7.10 -13.86 1.44
C GLU A 206 -8.51 -13.30 1.51
N TYR A 207 -8.98 -12.63 0.44
CA TYR A 207 -10.32 -12.09 0.37
C TYR A 207 -11.39 -13.19 0.43
N ARG A 208 -11.22 -14.28 -0.33
CA ARG A 208 -12.10 -15.46 -0.26
C ARG A 208 -12.12 -16.06 1.14
N ASN A 209 -10.95 -16.25 1.75
CA ASN A 209 -10.83 -16.79 3.11
C ASN A 209 -11.51 -15.87 4.13
N SER A 210 -11.34 -14.55 4.02
CA SER A 210 -11.99 -13.56 4.89
C SER A 210 -13.52 -13.58 4.74
N LEU A 211 -14.04 -13.72 3.52
CA LEU A 211 -15.48 -13.84 3.27
C LEU A 211 -16.09 -15.13 3.82
N LEU A 212 -15.37 -16.25 3.69
CA LEU A 212 -15.82 -17.57 4.16
C LEU A 212 -15.81 -17.65 5.68
N THR A 213 -14.74 -17.16 6.31
CA THR A 213 -14.58 -17.19 7.76
C THR A 213 -15.43 -16.14 8.47
N ARG A 214 -15.74 -15.00 7.82
CA ARG A 214 -16.43 -13.84 8.44
C ARG A 214 -15.80 -13.44 9.79
N GLY A 215 -14.49 -13.59 9.91
CA GLY A 215 -13.75 -13.34 11.16
C GLY A 215 -13.95 -14.40 12.25
N ARG A 216 -14.53 -15.56 11.95
CA ARG A 216 -14.75 -16.68 12.88
C ARG A 216 -13.99 -17.92 12.42
N ILE A 217 -13.38 -18.61 13.37
CA ILE A 217 -12.71 -19.91 13.13
C ILE A 217 -13.67 -20.99 13.60
N VAL A 218 -14.37 -21.65 12.68
CA VAL A 218 -15.42 -22.63 13.03
C VAL A 218 -15.06 -24.04 12.55
N THR A 219 -14.48 -24.15 11.36
CA THR A 219 -14.15 -25.45 10.76
C THR A 219 -12.68 -25.81 10.95
N ILE A 220 -12.36 -27.11 10.80
CA ILE A 220 -10.97 -27.59 10.80
C ILE A 220 -10.17 -26.93 9.67
N ALA A 221 -10.82 -26.63 8.54
CA ALA A 221 -10.20 -25.93 7.43
C ALA A 221 -9.83 -24.49 7.81
N ASP A 222 -10.71 -23.78 8.54
CA ASP A 222 -10.43 -22.42 9.03
C ASP A 222 -9.26 -22.41 10.02
N ILE A 223 -9.17 -23.41 10.90
CA ILE A 223 -8.04 -23.52 11.84
C ILE A 223 -6.73 -23.70 11.07
N LYS A 224 -6.71 -24.56 10.04
CA LYS A 224 -5.53 -24.74 9.19
C LYS A 224 -5.19 -23.48 8.41
N ALA A 225 -6.19 -22.86 7.78
CA ALA A 225 -6.01 -21.63 7.01
C ALA A 225 -5.50 -20.48 7.88
N TYR A 226 -6.05 -20.33 9.09
CA TYR A 226 -5.59 -19.34 10.06
C TYR A 226 -4.15 -19.61 10.51
N ALA A 227 -3.82 -20.86 10.88
CA ALA A 227 -2.47 -21.20 11.30
C ALA A 227 -1.45 -21.03 10.17
N LEU A 228 -1.80 -21.43 8.93
CA LEU A 228 -0.98 -21.18 7.74
C LEU A 228 -0.83 -19.68 7.48
N ASN A 229 -1.88 -18.87 7.58
CA ASN A 229 -1.79 -17.43 7.34
C ASN A 229 -1.03 -16.68 8.44
N HIS A 230 -1.21 -17.08 9.70
CA HIS A 230 -0.59 -16.41 10.84
C HIS A 230 0.91 -16.76 10.94
N PHE A 231 1.24 -18.05 10.82
CA PHE A 231 2.59 -18.53 11.06
C PHE A 231 3.37 -18.86 9.78
N LYS A 232 2.71 -18.95 8.61
CA LYS A 232 3.30 -19.18 7.27
C LYS A 232 4.54 -20.08 7.31
N ASN A 233 5.71 -19.51 7.08
CA ASN A 233 6.98 -20.24 6.91
C ASN A 233 7.58 -20.74 8.24
N THR A 234 7.01 -20.39 9.38
CA THR A 234 7.47 -20.83 10.71
C THR A 234 6.95 -22.22 11.07
N ILE A 235 5.99 -22.78 10.33
CA ILE A 235 5.40 -24.09 10.62
C ILE A 235 5.69 -25.09 9.50
N THR A 236 6.22 -26.25 9.89
CA THR A 236 6.47 -27.40 8.99
C THR A 236 5.29 -28.37 8.93
N LYS A 237 4.48 -28.50 9.99
CA LYS A 237 3.32 -29.41 10.03
C LYS A 237 2.23 -28.93 10.98
N ILE A 238 0.97 -29.03 10.56
CA ILE A 238 -0.21 -28.70 11.39
C ILE A 238 -1.04 -29.98 11.59
N GLU A 239 -1.14 -30.45 12.83
CA GLU A 239 -1.96 -31.61 13.21
C GLU A 239 -3.05 -31.17 14.20
N ILE A 240 -4.32 -31.37 13.80
CA ILE A 240 -5.48 -30.95 14.60
C ILE A 240 -6.12 -32.21 15.19
N LYS A 241 -6.15 -32.29 16.52
CA LYS A 241 -6.79 -33.39 17.27
C LYS A 241 -7.97 -32.85 18.07
N LYS A 242 -9.04 -33.64 18.18
CA LYS A 242 -10.17 -33.33 19.05
C LYS A 242 -9.72 -33.48 20.50
N GLY A 243 -9.69 -32.38 21.25
CA GLY A 243 -9.41 -32.38 22.68
C GLY A 243 -10.61 -31.85 23.45
N THR A 244 -11.05 -32.56 24.48
CA THR A 244 -12.05 -32.06 25.43
C THR A 244 -11.36 -31.38 26.60
N LYS A 245 -11.53 -30.06 26.74
CA LYS A 245 -11.09 -29.33 27.94
C LYS A 245 -12.11 -29.59 29.05
N LYS A 246 -11.77 -30.43 30.03
CA LYS A 246 -12.53 -30.51 31.29
C LYS A 246 -12.43 -29.14 31.97
N LYS A 247 -13.56 -28.46 32.11
CA LYS A 247 -13.67 -27.24 32.90
C LYS A 247 -13.25 -27.58 34.33
N VAL A 248 -12.10 -27.11 34.77
CA VAL A 248 -11.67 -27.26 36.16
C VAL A 248 -12.68 -26.47 37.00
N LEU A 249 -13.51 -27.18 37.76
CA LEU A 249 -14.37 -26.60 38.79
C LEU A 249 -13.47 -25.89 39.79
N GLN A 250 -13.73 -24.61 40.03
CA GLN A 250 -13.09 -23.83 41.09
C GLN A 250 -13.21 -24.60 42.40
N LYS A 251 -12.06 -24.85 43.03
CA LYS A 251 -11.97 -25.58 44.30
C LYS A 251 -12.71 -24.76 45.37
N LYS A 252 -13.61 -25.45 46.07
CA LYS A 252 -14.41 -24.97 47.20
C LYS A 252 -13.58 -24.19 48.22
N VAL A 253 -14.15 -23.04 48.62
CA VAL A 253 -14.25 -22.46 49.97
C VAL A 253 -13.52 -23.28 51.06
N LEU A 254 -12.51 -22.68 51.71
CA LEU A 254 -12.11 -23.07 53.06
C LEU A 254 -13.06 -22.41 54.06
N PRO A 255 -13.54 -23.12 55.10
CA PRO A 255 -14.35 -22.53 56.15
C PRO A 255 -13.48 -21.72 57.13
N GLU A 256 -14.11 -20.70 57.70
CA GLU A 256 -13.65 -19.96 58.89
C GLU A 256 -13.24 -20.92 60.01
N GLN A 257 -12.06 -20.69 60.60
CA GLN A 257 -11.80 -20.65 62.04
C GLN A 257 -10.64 -19.70 62.31
#